data_AF-A0AA97DNX3-F1
#
_entry.id   AF-A0AA97DNX3-F1
#
_cell.length_a   1.000
_cell.length_b   1.000
_cell.length_c   1.000
_cell.angle_alpha   90.00
_cell.angle_beta   90.00
_cell.angle_gamma   90.00
#
_symmetry.space_group_name_H-M   'P 1'
#
loop_
_entity.id
_entity.type
_entity.pdbx_description
1 polymer ?
#
loop_
_entity_poly.entity_id
_entity_poly.type
_entity_poly.pdbx_seq_one_letter_code
_entity_poly.pdbx_strand_id
1 'polypeptide(L)'
;MSESDGMDDLLDGGLRQSLMIASRIAETLARHRQEAQRQQEHQDAQAAHEAQARLAAERSAAHAALVPAEKDQWWDKAQPSDIATAYTVAESWKDHDPTALAASEKIRQEVLTRYGIDTRDVGPDAAYLESGIHTIATEKARQEALDRSQEESRKAATEHGKAMQLLAAARAEELRAQAAKLAPEMERHQVPVEYLANPELAKALQRAHNAKTPKALEAADGAIKERLFLISKDGINGPDIDQLKQETTANVNGAGEEHFKDPAFVDAAKNLHEAKILAEGGFTGDKWATQEQRYERAEKELFARMEGIGREIEERVTGNDSGRLKDQGLKAETTSAADYGSAERQNAFAASLATTGAKESQVRGRVAAERSEATHPRAGLTMGAKAAKARKAHTGVSRGAERSKNGPSK
;
A
#
# COMPACT_ATOMS: atom_id res chain seq x y z
N MET A 1 -82.46 20.24 -109.27
CA MET A 1 -83.04 19.02 -108.68
C MET A 1 -81.86 18.17 -108.26
N SER A 2 -81.45 18.29 -107.01
CA SER A 2 -81.85 17.41 -105.89
C SER A 2 -80.91 16.22 -105.79
N GLU A 3 -79.92 16.35 -104.90
CA GLU A 3 -79.34 15.27 -104.11
C GLU A 3 -78.62 15.94 -102.92
N SER A 4 -79.43 16.24 -101.90
CA SER A 4 -78.95 16.48 -100.54
C SER A 4 -79.13 15.12 -99.87
N ASP A 5 -78.06 14.37 -99.74
CA ASP A 5 -78.10 13.04 -99.14
C ASP A 5 -76.97 12.90 -98.12
N GLY A 6 -77.36 12.70 -96.85
CA GLY A 6 -76.68 11.75 -95.98
C GLY A 6 -75.50 12.16 -95.09
N MET A 7 -75.38 13.41 -94.58
CA MET A 7 -74.29 13.73 -93.62
C MET A 7 -74.70 14.47 -92.33
N ASP A 8 -75.98 14.82 -92.13
CA ASP A 8 -76.39 15.60 -90.94
C ASP A 8 -77.10 14.74 -89.87
N ASP A 9 -77.68 13.59 -90.24
CA ASP A 9 -78.43 12.71 -89.32
C ASP A 9 -77.55 11.68 -88.56
N LEU A 10 -76.22 11.71 -88.78
CA LEU A 10 -75.24 10.86 -88.11
C LEU A 10 -74.47 11.60 -86.99
N LEU A 11 -74.52 12.93 -86.97
CA LEU A 11 -73.85 13.74 -85.96
C LEU A 11 -74.70 13.92 -84.70
N ASP A 12 -76.03 14.00 -84.83
CA ASP A 12 -76.92 14.26 -83.69
C ASP A 12 -77.23 13.00 -82.84
N GLY A 13 -77.16 11.81 -83.45
CA GLY A 13 -77.24 10.51 -82.75
C GLY A 13 -75.98 10.17 -81.93
N GLY A 14 -74.79 10.59 -82.40
CA GLY A 14 -73.51 10.37 -81.72
C GLY A 14 -73.29 11.30 -80.52
N LEU A 15 -73.85 12.51 -80.55
CA LEU A 15 -73.72 13.49 -79.46
C LEU A 15 -74.43 13.03 -78.18
N ARG A 16 -75.62 12.41 -78.31
CA ARG A 16 -76.37 11.89 -77.16
C ARG A 16 -75.75 10.61 -76.57
N GLN A 17 -75.20 9.74 -77.43
CA GLN A 17 -74.48 8.54 -76.99
C GLN A 17 -73.15 8.89 -76.30
N SER A 18 -72.39 9.86 -76.82
CA SER A 18 -71.14 10.33 -76.21
C SER A 18 -71.36 11.03 -74.87
N LEU A 19 -72.46 11.77 -74.69
CA LEU A 19 -72.81 12.40 -73.41
C LEU A 19 -73.13 11.37 -72.31
N MET A 20 -73.78 10.26 -72.65
CA MET A 20 -74.02 9.15 -71.71
C MET A 20 -72.73 8.43 -71.33
N ILE A 21 -71.81 8.24 -72.30
CA ILE A 21 -70.50 7.64 -72.04
C ILE A 21 -69.65 8.57 -71.16
N ALA A 22 -69.65 9.88 -71.43
CA ALA A 22 -68.94 10.88 -70.62
C ALA A 22 -69.51 10.99 -69.19
N SER A 23 -70.83 10.90 -69.01
CA SER A 23 -71.47 10.92 -67.69
C SER A 23 -71.09 9.69 -66.85
N ARG A 24 -71.01 8.52 -67.47
CA ARG A 24 -70.59 7.28 -66.79
C ARG A 24 -69.11 7.31 -66.41
N ILE A 25 -68.26 7.94 -67.22
CA ILE A 25 -66.84 8.19 -66.91
C ILE A 25 -66.68 9.22 -65.78
N ALA A 26 -67.50 10.28 -65.77
CA ALA A 26 -67.51 11.25 -64.67
C ALA A 26 -67.97 10.62 -63.35
N GLU A 27 -68.99 9.76 -63.40
CA GLU A 27 -69.49 9.04 -62.22
C GLU A 27 -68.49 8.00 -61.69
N THR A 28 -67.77 7.29 -62.56
CA THR A 28 -66.71 6.35 -62.12
C THR A 28 -65.49 7.09 -61.57
N LEU A 29 -65.10 8.23 -62.16
CA LEU A 29 -64.00 9.04 -61.64
C LEU A 29 -64.33 9.65 -60.26
N ALA A 30 -65.59 10.09 -60.06
CA ALA A 30 -66.06 10.57 -58.76
C ALA A 30 -66.04 9.47 -57.70
N ARG A 31 -66.49 8.25 -58.04
CA ARG A 31 -66.42 7.08 -57.13
C ARG A 31 -64.99 6.70 -56.78
N HIS A 32 -64.09 6.67 -57.76
CA HIS A 32 -62.68 6.34 -57.53
C HIS A 32 -61.99 7.38 -56.63
N ARG A 33 -62.30 8.68 -56.78
CA ARG A 33 -61.78 9.72 -55.88
C ARG A 33 -62.35 9.57 -54.46
N GLN A 34 -63.64 9.25 -54.33
CA GLN A 34 -64.29 9.02 -53.05
C GLN A 34 -63.78 7.74 -52.36
N GLU A 35 -63.46 6.69 -53.11
CA GLU A 35 -62.85 5.45 -52.60
C GLU A 35 -61.41 5.71 -52.15
N ALA A 36 -60.61 6.42 -52.96
CA ALA A 36 -59.25 6.81 -52.59
C ALA A 36 -59.23 7.67 -51.31
N GLN A 37 -60.16 8.62 -51.17
CA GLN A 37 -60.28 9.45 -49.97
C GLN A 37 -60.65 8.62 -48.73
N ARG A 38 -61.63 7.71 -48.83
CA ARG A 38 -61.98 6.80 -47.73
C ARG A 38 -60.83 5.89 -47.35
N GLN A 39 -60.04 5.45 -48.32
CA GLN A 39 -58.88 4.61 -48.06
C GLN A 39 -57.76 5.37 -47.35
N GLN A 40 -57.54 6.64 -47.72
CA GLN A 40 -56.65 7.54 -46.99
C GLN A 40 -57.13 7.78 -45.56
N GLU A 41 -58.40 8.13 -45.36
CA GLU A 41 -58.99 8.35 -44.03
C GLU A 41 -58.90 7.10 -43.14
N HIS A 42 -59.10 5.90 -43.70
CA HIS A 42 -58.89 4.65 -42.98
C HIS A 42 -57.42 4.41 -42.60
N GLN A 43 -56.48 4.71 -43.50
CA GLN A 43 -55.05 4.61 -43.19
C GLN A 43 -54.63 5.60 -42.11
N ASP A 44 -55.10 6.85 -42.20
CA ASP A 44 -54.81 7.89 -41.21
C ASP A 44 -55.41 7.53 -39.84
N ALA A 45 -56.64 7.00 -39.80
CA ALA A 45 -57.29 6.53 -38.57
C ALA A 45 -56.55 5.34 -37.95
N GLN A 46 -56.09 4.38 -38.76
CA GLN A 46 -55.28 3.25 -38.30
C GLN A 46 -53.93 3.73 -37.75
N ALA A 47 -53.23 4.60 -38.48
CA ALA A 47 -51.98 5.18 -38.03
C ALA A 47 -52.13 5.97 -36.73
N ALA A 48 -53.21 6.73 -36.57
CA ALA A 48 -53.52 7.45 -35.34
C ALA A 48 -53.78 6.49 -34.16
N HIS A 49 -54.53 5.41 -34.38
CA HIS A 49 -54.76 4.39 -33.35
C HIS A 49 -53.46 3.66 -32.96
N GLU A 50 -52.62 3.29 -33.92
CA GLU A 50 -51.32 2.67 -33.65
C GLU A 50 -50.40 3.61 -32.87
N ALA A 51 -50.35 4.89 -33.24
CA ALA A 51 -49.58 5.90 -32.52
C ALA A 51 -50.08 6.07 -31.07
N GLN A 52 -51.39 6.13 -30.85
CA GLN A 52 -51.98 6.19 -29.52
C GLN A 52 -51.69 4.93 -28.69
N ALA A 53 -51.76 3.74 -29.30
CA ALA A 53 -51.46 2.49 -28.63
C ALA A 53 -49.99 2.43 -28.18
N ARG A 54 -49.06 2.91 -29.02
CA ARG A 54 -47.64 3.01 -28.65
C ARG A 54 -47.41 3.98 -27.49
N LEU A 55 -47.98 5.18 -27.56
CA LEU A 55 -47.87 6.18 -26.48
C LEU A 55 -48.47 5.66 -25.15
N ALA A 56 -49.60 4.97 -25.21
CA ALA A 56 -50.22 4.37 -24.01
C ALA A 56 -49.33 3.26 -23.41
N ALA A 57 -48.71 2.43 -24.26
CA ALA A 57 -47.78 1.41 -23.81
C ALA A 57 -46.51 2.01 -23.19
N GLU A 58 -45.93 3.04 -23.82
CA GLU A 58 -44.77 3.77 -23.30
C GLU A 58 -45.07 4.42 -21.94
N ARG A 59 -46.25 5.06 -21.81
CA ARG A 59 -46.71 5.63 -20.54
C ARG A 59 -46.87 4.59 -19.45
N SER A 60 -47.48 3.44 -19.77
CA SER A 60 -47.63 2.33 -18.82
C SER A 60 -46.27 1.78 -18.36
N ALA A 61 -45.28 1.71 -19.26
CA ALA A 61 -43.93 1.30 -18.91
C ALA A 61 -43.23 2.33 -18.02
N ALA A 62 -43.38 3.63 -18.31
CA ALA A 62 -42.85 4.71 -17.48
C ALA A 62 -43.42 4.67 -16.06
N HIS A 63 -44.74 4.48 -15.91
CA HIS A 63 -45.38 4.28 -14.61
C HIS A 63 -44.77 3.11 -13.84
N ALA A 64 -44.66 1.94 -14.48
CA ALA A 64 -44.13 0.75 -13.84
C ALA A 64 -42.70 0.96 -13.32
N ALA A 65 -41.88 1.75 -14.02
CA ALA A 65 -40.53 2.11 -13.59
C ALA A 65 -40.50 3.10 -12.41
N LEU A 66 -41.53 3.93 -12.22
CA LEU A 66 -41.61 4.94 -11.16
C LEU A 66 -42.27 4.45 -9.87
N VAL A 67 -43.11 3.41 -9.93
CA VAL A 67 -43.79 2.81 -8.75
C VAL A 67 -42.83 2.48 -7.58
N PRO A 68 -41.60 1.97 -7.79
CA PRO A 68 -40.67 1.75 -6.69
C PRO A 68 -40.25 3.03 -5.96
N ALA A 69 -40.02 4.13 -6.69
CA ALA A 69 -39.58 5.41 -6.14
C ALA A 69 -40.64 6.07 -5.23
N GLU A 70 -41.90 5.67 -5.37
CA GLU A 70 -42.98 6.09 -4.47
C GLU A 70 -42.90 5.43 -3.08
N LYS A 71 -42.15 4.33 -2.91
CA LYS A 71 -42.10 3.55 -1.67
C LYS A 71 -40.83 3.88 -0.87
N ASP A 72 -40.98 4.23 0.40
CA ASP A 72 -39.86 4.66 1.25
C ASP A 72 -38.80 3.55 1.43
N GLN A 73 -39.25 2.29 1.55
CA GLN A 73 -38.36 1.12 1.65
C GLN A 73 -37.45 0.89 0.43
N TRP A 74 -37.78 1.45 -0.74
CA TRP A 74 -36.92 1.36 -1.92
C TRP A 74 -35.69 2.24 -1.73
N TRP A 75 -35.87 3.45 -1.20
CA TRP A 75 -34.79 4.42 -0.97
C TRP A 75 -33.73 3.95 0.03
N ASP A 76 -34.05 2.99 0.90
CA ASP A 76 -33.09 2.41 1.84
C ASP A 76 -32.10 1.43 1.18
N LYS A 77 -32.43 0.94 -0.02
CA LYS A 77 -31.64 -0.05 -0.76
C LYS A 77 -31.26 0.38 -2.17
N ALA A 78 -31.91 1.43 -2.68
CA ALA A 78 -31.70 1.95 -4.02
C ALA A 78 -30.23 2.31 -4.23
N GLN A 79 -29.67 1.81 -5.33
CA GLN A 79 -28.33 2.21 -5.75
C GLN A 79 -28.39 3.57 -6.45
N PRO A 80 -27.26 4.31 -6.51
CA PRO A 80 -27.19 5.58 -7.23
C PRO A 80 -27.74 5.49 -8.68
N SER A 81 -27.45 4.38 -9.37
CA SER A 81 -27.94 4.10 -10.72
C SER A 81 -29.46 3.92 -10.80
N ASP A 82 -30.07 3.30 -9.78
CA ASP A 82 -31.52 3.10 -9.72
C ASP A 82 -32.24 4.45 -9.56
N ILE A 83 -31.68 5.32 -8.71
CA ILE A 83 -32.18 6.68 -8.48
C ILE A 83 -32.04 7.53 -9.75
N ALA A 84 -30.90 7.49 -10.42
CA ALA A 84 -30.67 8.20 -11.67
C ALA A 84 -31.60 7.72 -12.80
N THR A 85 -31.85 6.41 -12.88
CA THR A 85 -32.79 5.84 -13.85
C THR A 85 -34.22 6.32 -13.58
N ALA A 86 -34.69 6.23 -12.34
CA ALA A 86 -36.01 6.71 -11.95
C ALA A 86 -36.16 8.22 -12.21
N TYR A 87 -35.12 9.00 -11.93
CA TYR A 87 -35.08 10.43 -12.22
C TYR A 87 -35.23 10.71 -13.71
N THR A 88 -34.49 10.01 -14.57
CA THR A 88 -34.55 10.16 -16.03
C THR A 88 -35.95 9.87 -16.58
N VAL A 89 -36.58 8.80 -16.09
CA VAL A 89 -37.95 8.43 -16.49
C VAL A 89 -38.95 9.49 -16.02
N ALA A 90 -38.84 9.97 -14.79
CA ALA A 90 -39.73 11.01 -14.27
C ALA A 90 -39.58 12.31 -15.06
N GLU A 91 -38.34 12.73 -15.33
CA GLU A 91 -38.03 13.99 -16.00
C GLU A 91 -38.46 14.01 -17.48
N SER A 92 -38.40 12.86 -18.16
CA SER A 92 -38.86 12.74 -19.56
C SER A 92 -40.38 12.77 -19.72
N TRP A 93 -41.14 12.36 -18.69
CA TRP A 93 -42.60 12.26 -18.75
C TRP A 93 -43.36 13.34 -17.95
N LYS A 94 -42.69 14.13 -17.10
CA LYS A 94 -43.35 15.08 -16.19
C LYS A 94 -44.29 16.09 -16.86
N ASP A 95 -44.00 16.50 -18.09
CA ASP A 95 -44.81 17.49 -18.83
C ASP A 95 -46.07 16.86 -19.46
N HIS A 96 -46.11 15.52 -19.56
CA HIS A 96 -47.14 14.76 -20.26
C HIS A 96 -47.96 13.85 -19.31
N ASP A 97 -47.46 13.63 -18.08
CA ASP A 97 -48.08 12.73 -17.11
C ASP A 97 -48.02 13.27 -15.67
N PRO A 98 -49.16 13.53 -15.00
CA PRO A 98 -49.17 14.05 -13.63
C PRO A 98 -48.53 13.10 -12.59
N THR A 99 -48.52 11.79 -12.81
CA THR A 99 -47.84 10.87 -11.87
C THR A 99 -46.32 10.94 -12.00
N ALA A 100 -45.80 11.13 -13.23
CA ALA A 100 -44.38 11.34 -13.45
C ALA A 100 -43.91 12.66 -12.83
N LEU A 101 -44.74 13.70 -12.87
CA LEU A 101 -44.48 14.96 -12.16
C LEU A 101 -44.40 14.74 -10.64
N ALA A 102 -45.34 14.00 -10.06
CA ALA A 102 -45.33 13.69 -8.63
C ALA A 102 -44.10 12.87 -8.24
N ALA A 103 -43.72 11.88 -9.05
CA ALA A 103 -42.51 11.10 -8.85
C ALA A 103 -41.23 11.96 -8.95
N SER A 104 -41.15 12.88 -9.92
CA SER A 104 -40.01 13.81 -10.07
C SER A 104 -39.83 14.67 -8.81
N GLU A 105 -40.90 15.25 -8.28
CA GLU A 105 -40.82 16.05 -7.05
C GLU A 105 -40.47 15.20 -5.81
N LYS A 106 -40.97 13.96 -5.71
CA LYS A 106 -40.57 13.05 -4.62
C LYS A 106 -39.09 12.68 -4.72
N ILE A 107 -38.62 12.32 -5.92
CA ILE A 107 -37.21 12.01 -6.18
C ILE A 107 -36.32 13.20 -5.80
N ARG A 108 -36.69 14.42 -6.21
CA ARG A 108 -35.97 15.64 -5.82
C ARG A 108 -35.90 15.79 -4.30
N GLN A 109 -37.03 15.62 -3.60
CA GLN A 109 -37.06 15.78 -2.15
C GLN A 109 -36.20 14.74 -1.42
N GLU A 110 -36.28 13.47 -1.83
CA GLU A 110 -35.49 12.39 -1.23
C GLU A 110 -33.99 12.56 -1.52
N VAL A 111 -33.63 12.93 -2.75
CA VAL A 111 -32.23 13.18 -3.12
C VAL A 111 -31.65 14.35 -2.33
N LEU A 112 -32.40 15.45 -2.21
CA LEU A 112 -32.00 16.61 -1.41
C LEU A 112 -31.88 16.25 0.08
N THR A 113 -32.81 15.47 0.61
CA THR A 113 -32.83 15.12 2.05
C THR A 113 -31.70 14.15 2.40
N ARG A 114 -31.45 13.13 1.56
CA ARG A 114 -30.49 12.05 1.85
C ARG A 114 -29.06 12.39 1.44
N TYR A 115 -28.90 13.15 0.35
CA TYR A 115 -27.60 13.44 -0.26
C TYR A 115 -27.29 14.93 -0.36
N GLY A 116 -28.24 15.83 -0.08
CA GLY A 116 -27.99 17.29 -0.15
C GLY A 116 -27.90 17.84 -1.57
N ILE A 117 -28.27 17.06 -2.59
CA ILE A 117 -28.25 17.47 -4.00
C ILE A 117 -29.64 17.95 -4.41
N ASP A 118 -29.77 19.19 -4.90
CA ASP A 118 -30.99 19.61 -5.58
C ASP A 118 -30.93 19.18 -7.05
N THR A 119 -31.86 18.32 -7.48
CA THR A 119 -31.89 17.83 -8.87
C THR A 119 -32.16 18.95 -9.88
N ARG A 120 -32.70 20.10 -9.45
CA ARG A 120 -32.87 21.28 -10.31
C ARG A 120 -31.55 21.89 -10.78
N ASP A 121 -30.51 21.79 -9.96
CA ASP A 121 -29.18 22.29 -10.29
C ASP A 121 -28.42 21.34 -11.23
N VAL A 122 -28.83 20.06 -11.26
CA VAL A 122 -28.26 19.01 -12.10
C VAL A 122 -28.85 19.02 -13.51
N GLY A 123 -30.13 19.40 -13.65
CA GLY A 123 -30.84 19.34 -14.93
C GLY A 123 -31.05 17.90 -15.41
N PRO A 124 -31.23 17.64 -16.72
CA PRO A 124 -31.54 16.29 -17.24
C PRO A 124 -30.35 15.32 -17.24
N ASP A 125 -29.18 15.71 -16.69
CA ASP A 125 -27.97 14.87 -16.70
C ASP A 125 -28.01 13.82 -15.57
N ALA A 126 -28.52 12.64 -15.92
CA ALA A 126 -28.61 11.50 -15.01
C ALA A 126 -27.23 10.96 -14.58
N ALA A 127 -26.21 11.07 -15.43
CA ALA A 127 -24.87 10.58 -15.11
C ALA A 127 -24.20 11.47 -14.05
N TYR A 128 -24.42 12.78 -14.12
CA TYR A 128 -23.98 13.71 -13.08
C TYR A 128 -24.68 13.43 -11.75
N LEU A 129 -26.00 13.22 -11.77
CA LEU A 129 -26.78 12.88 -10.57
C LEU A 129 -26.27 11.58 -9.92
N GLU A 130 -26.08 10.53 -10.71
CA GLU A 130 -25.56 9.24 -10.24
C GLU A 130 -24.19 9.40 -9.58
N SER A 131 -23.27 10.11 -10.24
CA SER A 131 -21.93 10.37 -9.74
C SER A 131 -21.92 11.16 -8.43
N GLY A 132 -22.77 12.19 -8.32
CA GLY A 132 -22.93 12.98 -7.10
C GLY A 132 -23.43 12.14 -5.93
N ILE A 133 -24.49 11.35 -6.14
CA ILE A 133 -25.05 10.44 -5.12
C ILE A 133 -24.00 9.40 -4.70
N HIS A 134 -23.27 8.82 -5.66
CA HIS A 134 -22.23 7.84 -5.38
C HIS A 134 -21.10 8.43 -4.52
N THR A 135 -20.65 9.63 -4.84
CA THR A 135 -19.59 10.32 -4.08
C THR A 135 -20.00 10.53 -2.63
N ILE A 136 -21.18 11.11 -2.40
CA ILE A 136 -21.68 11.38 -1.04
C ILE A 136 -21.93 10.07 -0.27
N ALA A 137 -22.50 9.04 -0.91
CA ALA A 137 -22.74 7.75 -0.27
C ALA A 137 -21.43 7.07 0.16
N THR A 138 -20.39 7.12 -0.69
CA THR A 138 -19.09 6.53 -0.37
C THR A 138 -18.33 7.32 0.70
N GLU A 139 -18.39 8.64 0.69
CA GLU A 139 -17.84 9.49 1.75
C GLU A 139 -18.50 9.23 3.09
N LYS A 140 -19.83 9.16 3.13
CA LYS A 140 -20.59 8.82 4.34
C LYS A 140 -20.21 7.44 4.88
N ALA A 141 -20.11 6.43 4.02
CA ALA A 141 -19.69 5.09 4.41
C ALA A 141 -18.25 5.06 4.96
N ARG A 142 -17.34 5.87 4.40
CA ARG A 142 -15.97 6.03 4.93
C ARG A 142 -15.99 6.68 6.31
N GLN A 143 -16.79 7.73 6.50
CA GLN A 143 -16.91 8.41 7.79
C GLN A 143 -17.44 7.45 8.88
N GLU A 144 -18.51 6.71 8.58
CA GLU A 144 -19.07 5.71 9.50
C GLU A 144 -18.09 4.56 9.81
N ALA A 145 -17.23 4.19 8.86
CA ALA A 145 -16.16 3.22 9.11
C ALA A 145 -15.06 3.79 10.02
N LEU A 146 -14.68 5.06 9.84
CA LEU A 146 -13.72 5.76 10.70
C LEU A 146 -14.27 5.89 12.12
N ASP A 147 -15.52 6.31 12.28
CA ASP A 147 -16.15 6.49 13.60
C ASP A 147 -16.22 5.17 14.36
N ARG A 148 -16.59 4.07 13.67
CA ARG A 148 -16.56 2.72 14.25
C ARG A 148 -15.16 2.30 14.69
N SER A 149 -14.15 2.51 13.84
CA SER A 149 -12.75 2.19 14.18
C SER A 149 -12.23 3.00 15.37
N GLN A 150 -12.62 4.28 15.47
CA GLN A 150 -12.28 5.11 16.62
C GLN A 150 -12.97 4.63 17.89
N GLU A 151 -14.24 4.22 17.81
CA GLU A 151 -14.97 3.68 18.96
C GLU A 151 -14.35 2.36 19.45
N GLU A 152 -14.00 1.47 18.54
CA GLU A 152 -13.28 0.23 18.84
C GLU A 152 -11.93 0.50 19.51
N SER A 153 -11.16 1.45 18.99
CA SER A 153 -9.87 1.86 19.57
C SER A 153 -10.03 2.41 20.98
N ARG A 154 -11.08 3.21 21.23
CA ARG A 154 -11.40 3.71 22.57
C ARG A 154 -11.77 2.58 23.52
N LYS A 155 -12.62 1.65 23.08
CA LYS A 155 -12.98 0.45 23.87
C LYS A 155 -11.74 -0.36 24.21
N ALA A 156 -10.90 -0.69 23.23
CA ALA A 156 -9.64 -1.39 23.43
C ALA A 156 -8.70 -0.67 24.40
N ALA A 157 -8.58 0.66 24.31
CA ALA A 157 -7.78 1.45 25.24
C ALA A 157 -8.32 1.38 26.68
N THR A 158 -9.65 1.43 26.87
CA THR A 158 -10.26 1.29 28.20
C THR A 158 -10.07 -0.12 28.77
N GLU A 159 -10.19 -1.15 27.95
CA GLU A 159 -9.95 -2.55 28.34
C GLU A 159 -8.48 -2.78 28.70
N HIS A 160 -7.56 -2.26 27.90
CA HIS A 160 -6.13 -2.30 28.18
C HIS A 160 -5.81 -1.58 29.49
N GLY A 161 -6.39 -0.40 29.73
CA GLY A 161 -6.26 0.31 31.00
C GLY A 161 -6.73 -0.50 32.20
N LYS A 162 -7.89 -1.18 32.10
CA LYS A 162 -8.40 -2.07 33.15
C LYS A 162 -7.49 -3.28 33.36
N ALA A 163 -6.99 -3.89 32.28
CA ALA A 163 -6.07 -5.02 32.37
C ALA A 163 -4.76 -4.62 33.08
N MET A 164 -4.21 -3.44 32.73
CA MET A 164 -3.02 -2.88 33.39
C MET A 164 -3.27 -2.61 34.88
N GLN A 165 -4.44 -2.12 35.27
CA GLN A 165 -4.81 -1.94 36.68
C GLN A 165 -4.90 -3.27 37.44
N LEU A 166 -5.50 -4.31 36.84
CA LEU A 166 -5.55 -5.63 37.45
C LEU A 166 -4.16 -6.25 37.63
N LEU A 167 -3.29 -6.11 36.62
CA LEU A 167 -1.89 -6.54 36.70
C LEU A 167 -1.12 -5.79 37.80
N ALA A 168 -1.30 -4.48 37.90
CA ALA A 168 -0.68 -3.67 38.96
C ALA A 168 -1.16 -4.09 40.36
N ALA A 169 -2.46 -4.35 40.52
CA ALA A 169 -3.03 -4.84 41.78
C ALA A 169 -2.50 -6.23 42.16
N ALA A 170 -2.42 -7.16 41.19
CA ALA A 170 -1.85 -8.48 41.39
C ALA A 170 -0.38 -8.41 41.81
N ARG A 171 0.43 -7.56 41.15
CA ARG A 171 1.84 -7.34 41.51
C ARG A 171 1.99 -6.73 42.91
N ALA A 172 1.13 -5.79 43.28
CA ALA A 172 1.15 -5.22 44.62
C ALA A 172 0.86 -6.28 45.70
N GLU A 173 -0.07 -7.20 45.43
CA GLU A 173 -0.38 -8.30 46.35
C GLU A 173 0.76 -9.33 46.43
N GLU A 174 1.40 -9.64 45.31
CA GLU A 174 2.59 -10.49 45.28
C GLU A 174 3.73 -9.89 46.13
N LEU A 175 4.00 -8.58 46.01
CA LEU A 175 5.01 -7.91 46.82
C LEU A 175 4.66 -7.93 48.31
N ARG A 176 3.37 -7.79 48.69
CA ARG A 176 2.93 -7.95 50.09
C ARG A 176 3.17 -9.35 50.62
N ALA A 177 2.83 -10.38 49.84
CA ALA A 177 3.07 -11.77 50.21
C ALA A 177 4.56 -12.07 50.39
N GLN A 178 5.40 -11.56 49.48
CA GLN A 178 6.87 -11.68 49.59
C GLN A 178 7.40 -10.94 50.81
N ALA A 179 6.92 -9.72 51.09
CA ALA A 179 7.31 -8.94 52.27
C ALA A 179 6.96 -9.67 53.57
N ALA A 180 5.77 -10.27 53.67
CA ALA A 180 5.36 -11.04 54.84
C ALA A 180 6.30 -12.24 55.08
N LYS A 181 6.75 -12.91 54.01
CA LYS A 181 7.68 -14.05 54.10
C LYS A 181 9.10 -13.62 54.50
N LEU A 182 9.57 -12.48 53.98
CA LEU A 182 10.93 -11.97 54.18
C LEU A 182 11.05 -10.95 55.32
N ALA A 183 9.96 -10.69 56.04
CA ALA A 183 9.87 -9.74 57.15
C ALA A 183 11.07 -9.76 58.12
N PRO A 184 11.56 -10.91 58.64
CA PRO A 184 12.68 -10.90 59.58
C PRO A 184 13.99 -10.36 58.97
N GLU A 185 14.26 -10.67 57.69
CA GLU A 185 15.46 -10.17 57.01
C GLU A 185 15.30 -8.69 56.62
N MET A 186 14.09 -8.29 56.22
CA MET A 186 13.81 -6.90 55.88
C MET A 186 13.94 -5.98 57.11
N GLU A 187 13.43 -6.40 58.27
CA GLU A 187 13.57 -5.63 59.51
C GLU A 187 15.04 -5.53 59.95
N ARG A 188 15.77 -6.64 59.88
CA ARG A 188 17.20 -6.70 60.21
C ARG A 188 18.05 -5.74 59.37
N HIS A 189 17.74 -5.62 58.07
CA HIS A 189 18.47 -4.78 57.12
C HIS A 189 17.79 -3.44 56.80
N GLN A 190 16.70 -3.10 57.51
CA GLN A 190 15.88 -1.90 57.32
C GLN A 190 15.45 -1.67 55.86
N VAL A 191 14.99 -2.74 55.20
CA VAL A 191 14.61 -2.71 53.78
C VAL A 191 13.15 -2.26 53.63
N PRO A 192 12.88 -1.16 52.91
CA PRO A 192 11.50 -0.78 52.55
C PRO A 192 10.82 -1.83 51.67
N VAL A 193 9.51 -2.03 51.84
CA VAL A 193 8.73 -2.97 51.03
C VAL A 193 8.83 -2.68 49.53
N GLU A 194 8.92 -1.40 49.17
CA GLU A 194 9.06 -0.93 47.79
C GLU A 194 10.31 -1.49 47.09
N TYR A 195 11.38 -1.73 47.84
CA TYR A 195 12.64 -2.21 47.28
C TYR A 195 12.58 -3.68 46.86
N LEU A 196 11.56 -4.44 47.30
CA LEU A 196 11.30 -5.80 46.80
C LEU A 196 10.93 -5.82 45.31
N ALA A 197 10.56 -4.67 44.72
CA ALA A 197 10.40 -4.57 43.28
C ALA A 197 11.73 -4.77 42.52
N ASN A 198 12.89 -4.66 43.19
CA ASN A 198 14.18 -5.05 42.67
C ASN A 198 14.38 -6.58 42.83
N PRO A 199 14.45 -7.36 41.72
CA PRO A 199 14.52 -8.81 41.79
C PRO A 199 15.83 -9.33 42.39
N GLU A 200 16.94 -8.60 42.24
CA GLU A 200 18.23 -9.02 42.77
C GLU A 200 18.30 -8.85 44.29
N LEU A 201 17.70 -7.77 44.84
CA LEU A 201 17.55 -7.60 46.28
C LEU A 201 16.60 -8.66 46.87
N ALA A 202 15.45 -8.91 46.23
CA ALA A 202 14.50 -9.93 46.68
C ALA A 202 15.15 -11.32 46.73
N LYS A 203 15.96 -11.68 45.72
CA LYS A 203 16.77 -12.92 45.73
C LYS A 203 17.79 -12.94 46.86
N ALA A 204 18.48 -11.82 47.12
CA ALA A 204 19.47 -11.73 48.20
C ALA A 204 18.81 -11.93 49.59
N LEU A 205 17.68 -11.28 49.84
CA LEU A 205 16.87 -11.47 51.05
C LEU A 205 16.37 -12.91 51.18
N GLN A 206 15.91 -13.51 50.09
CA GLN A 206 15.48 -14.91 50.10
C GLN A 206 16.63 -15.89 50.39
N ARG A 207 17.87 -15.59 49.95
CA ARG A 207 19.07 -16.37 50.30
C ARG A 207 19.41 -16.23 51.78
N ALA A 208 19.33 -15.03 52.34
CA ALA A 208 19.54 -14.79 53.78
C ALA A 208 18.52 -15.57 54.61
N HIS A 209 17.23 -15.47 54.26
CA HIS A 209 16.15 -16.20 54.92
C HIS A 209 16.34 -17.73 54.89
N ASN A 210 16.90 -18.27 53.81
CA ASN A 210 17.14 -19.71 53.66
C ASN A 210 18.51 -20.17 54.20
N ALA A 211 19.36 -19.26 54.68
CA ALA A 211 20.71 -19.58 55.10
C ALA A 211 20.70 -20.38 56.42
N LYS A 212 21.20 -21.61 56.36
CA LYS A 212 21.28 -22.51 57.53
C LYS A 212 22.63 -22.47 58.25
N THR A 213 23.59 -21.72 57.74
CA THR A 213 24.95 -21.65 58.29
C THR A 213 25.38 -20.20 58.47
N PRO A 214 26.19 -19.87 59.51
CA PRO A 214 26.67 -18.50 59.72
C PRO A 214 27.39 -17.92 58.50
N LYS A 215 28.19 -18.74 57.84
CA LYS A 215 28.92 -18.38 56.61
C LYS A 215 28.00 -18.05 55.43
N ALA A 216 26.91 -18.80 55.26
CA ALA A 216 25.95 -18.52 54.19
C ALA A 216 25.14 -17.25 54.49
N LEU A 217 24.84 -17.01 55.77
CA LEU A 217 24.16 -15.80 56.22
C LEU A 217 25.03 -14.56 55.99
N GLU A 218 26.31 -14.62 56.35
CA GLU A 218 27.27 -13.52 56.14
C GLU A 218 27.42 -13.15 54.66
N ALA A 219 27.51 -14.15 53.77
CA ALA A 219 27.56 -13.92 52.33
C ALA A 219 26.26 -13.29 51.78
N ALA A 220 25.10 -13.73 52.27
CA ALA A 220 23.82 -13.15 51.89
C ALA A 220 23.64 -11.72 52.42
N ASP A 221 24.07 -11.45 53.65
CA ASP A 221 24.08 -10.11 54.24
C ASP A 221 24.98 -9.14 53.46
N GLY A 222 26.15 -9.60 53.00
CA GLY A 222 27.02 -8.85 52.10
C GLY A 222 26.32 -8.48 50.79
N ALA A 223 25.65 -9.45 50.14
CA ALA A 223 24.91 -9.22 48.91
C ALA A 223 23.72 -8.25 49.10
N ILE A 224 23.03 -8.29 50.24
CA ILE A 224 21.95 -7.35 50.57
C ILE A 224 22.52 -5.93 50.67
N LYS A 225 23.65 -5.73 51.35
CA LYS A 225 24.31 -4.42 51.48
C LYS A 225 24.75 -3.84 50.14
N GLU A 226 25.36 -4.67 49.28
CA GLU A 226 25.73 -4.27 47.92
C GLU A 226 24.49 -3.79 47.14
N ARG A 227 23.39 -4.54 47.21
CA ARG A 227 22.15 -4.19 46.49
C ARG A 227 21.46 -2.95 47.03
N LEU A 228 21.42 -2.76 48.35
CA LEU A 228 20.90 -1.53 48.95
C LEU A 228 21.72 -0.30 48.56
N PHE A 229 23.05 -0.44 48.48
CA PHE A 229 23.92 0.63 48.02
C PHE A 229 23.65 1.00 46.55
N LEU A 230 23.55 0.01 45.66
CA LEU A 230 23.22 0.24 44.25
C LEU A 230 21.84 0.91 44.08
N ILE A 231 20.81 0.43 44.81
CA ILE A 231 19.48 1.04 44.78
C ILE A 231 19.52 2.49 45.28
N SER A 232 20.37 2.81 46.26
CA SER A 232 20.56 4.18 46.72
C SER A 232 21.22 5.09 45.68
N LYS A 233 21.92 4.53 44.68
CA LYS A 233 22.59 5.30 43.61
C LYS A 233 21.70 5.43 42.38
N ASP A 234 21.14 4.31 41.93
CA ASP A 234 20.48 4.23 40.62
C ASP A 234 18.97 4.03 40.73
N GLY A 235 18.44 3.94 41.95
CA GLY A 235 17.05 3.63 42.21
C GLY A 235 16.72 2.14 42.07
N ILE A 236 15.44 1.81 42.31
CA ILE A 236 14.98 0.41 42.41
C ILE A 236 15.11 -0.35 41.09
N ASN A 237 14.98 0.35 39.95
CA ASN A 237 15.07 -0.24 38.62
C ASN A 237 16.51 -0.37 38.11
N GLY A 238 17.49 0.23 38.80
CA GLY A 238 18.86 0.36 38.32
C GLY A 238 19.03 1.50 37.31
N PRO A 239 20.22 1.61 36.69
CA PRO A 239 20.56 2.72 35.79
C PRO A 239 19.67 2.69 34.55
N ASP A 240 19.30 3.87 34.07
CA ASP A 240 18.57 3.99 32.81
C ASP A 240 19.50 3.75 31.60
N ILE A 241 18.90 3.45 30.44
CA ILE A 241 19.67 3.16 29.22
C ILE A 241 20.52 4.36 28.79
N ASP A 242 20.09 5.58 29.06
CA ASP A 242 20.81 6.78 28.62
C ASP A 242 22.02 7.07 29.51
N GLN A 243 21.93 6.78 30.81
CA GLN A 243 23.05 6.75 31.75
C GLN A 243 24.08 5.70 31.31
N LEU A 244 23.63 4.48 31.02
CA LEU A 244 24.52 3.41 30.55
C LEU A 244 25.20 3.78 29.23
N LYS A 245 24.48 4.41 28.29
CA LYS A 245 25.05 4.94 27.05
C LYS A 245 26.12 5.99 27.33
N GLN A 246 25.80 6.99 28.12
CA GLN A 246 26.71 8.10 28.40
C GLN A 246 27.99 7.59 29.07
N GLU A 247 27.88 6.70 30.05
CA GLU A 247 29.04 6.16 30.73
C GLU A 247 29.86 5.21 29.85
N THR A 248 29.20 4.30 29.12
CA THR A 248 29.90 3.31 28.32
C THR A 248 30.62 3.98 27.15
N THR A 249 29.99 4.95 26.48
CA THR A 249 30.62 5.70 25.37
C THR A 249 31.78 6.58 25.84
N ALA A 250 31.73 7.10 27.08
CA ALA A 250 32.82 7.88 27.65
C ALA A 250 34.05 7.04 28.02
N ASN A 251 33.85 5.78 28.41
CA ASN A 251 34.93 4.93 28.94
C ASN A 251 35.38 3.82 27.97
N VAL A 252 34.57 3.48 26.97
CA VAL A 252 34.81 2.36 26.04
C VAL A 252 34.82 2.87 24.60
N ASN A 253 36.02 2.92 24.02
CA ASN A 253 36.21 3.33 22.63
C ASN A 253 35.52 2.37 21.67
N GLY A 254 34.68 2.91 20.78
CA GLY A 254 33.95 2.14 19.77
C GLY A 254 32.57 1.66 20.22
N ALA A 255 32.16 1.90 21.47
CA ALA A 255 30.77 1.73 21.86
C ALA A 255 29.91 2.82 21.22
N GLY A 256 28.81 2.43 20.59
CA GLY A 256 27.89 3.31 19.87
C GLY A 256 26.44 2.90 20.08
N GLU A 257 25.49 3.74 19.64
CA GLU A 257 24.05 3.53 19.89
C GLU A 257 23.52 2.18 19.38
N GLU A 258 24.11 1.66 18.30
CA GLU A 258 23.74 0.37 17.72
C GLU A 258 23.94 -0.81 18.69
N HIS A 259 24.92 -0.74 19.58
CA HIS A 259 25.17 -1.80 20.56
C HIS A 259 24.10 -1.86 21.65
N PHE A 260 23.47 -0.73 21.99
CA PHE A 260 22.39 -0.66 22.98
C PHE A 260 21.05 -1.22 22.48
N LYS A 261 20.99 -1.67 21.22
CA LYS A 261 19.86 -2.46 20.70
C LYS A 261 19.94 -3.93 21.11
N ASP A 262 21.13 -4.42 21.49
CA ASP A 262 21.31 -5.79 22.01
C ASP A 262 21.11 -5.83 23.53
N PRO A 263 20.08 -6.54 24.03
CA PRO A 263 19.85 -6.68 25.47
C PRO A 263 21.05 -7.26 26.23
N ALA A 264 21.82 -8.16 25.62
CA ALA A 264 22.98 -8.76 26.27
C ALA A 264 24.13 -7.75 26.45
N PHE A 265 24.26 -6.80 25.52
CA PHE A 265 25.21 -5.69 25.65
C PHE A 265 24.78 -4.72 26.76
N VAL A 266 23.48 -4.41 26.85
CA VAL A 266 22.94 -3.55 27.93
C VAL A 266 23.17 -4.19 29.30
N ASP A 267 22.95 -5.50 29.44
CA ASP A 267 23.24 -6.23 30.67
C ASP A 267 24.73 -6.21 31.03
N ALA A 268 25.63 -6.38 30.05
CA ALA A 268 27.07 -6.28 30.27
C ALA A 268 27.49 -4.86 30.71
N ALA A 269 26.94 -3.82 30.08
CA ALA A 269 27.19 -2.43 30.43
C ALA A 269 26.70 -2.12 31.86
N LYS A 270 25.52 -2.64 32.22
CA LYS A 270 24.98 -2.53 33.58
C LYS A 270 25.89 -3.23 34.60
N ASN A 271 26.38 -4.43 34.32
CA ASN A 271 27.28 -5.13 35.23
C ASN A 271 28.59 -4.36 35.46
N LEU A 272 29.13 -3.72 34.41
CA LEU A 272 30.32 -2.88 34.51
C LEU A 272 30.04 -1.64 35.37
N HIS A 273 28.91 -0.97 35.14
CA HIS A 273 28.45 0.16 35.92
C HIS A 273 28.29 -0.19 37.41
N GLU A 274 27.56 -1.26 37.72
CA GLU A 274 27.38 -1.73 39.11
C GLU A 274 28.73 -2.06 39.77
N ALA A 275 29.65 -2.69 39.05
CA ALA A 275 30.98 -3.02 39.57
C ALA A 275 31.80 -1.76 39.88
N LYS A 276 31.72 -0.72 39.04
CA LYS A 276 32.38 0.56 39.29
C LYS A 276 31.80 1.27 40.50
N ILE A 277 30.48 1.38 40.60
CA ILE A 277 29.80 2.02 41.74
C ILE A 277 30.16 1.32 43.05
N LEU A 278 30.13 -0.02 43.06
CA LEU A 278 30.52 -0.78 44.25
C LEU A 278 31.99 -0.57 44.64
N ALA A 279 32.90 -0.44 43.67
CA ALA A 279 34.29 -0.12 43.94
C ALA A 279 34.45 1.28 44.56
N GLU A 280 33.74 2.29 44.02
CA GLU A 280 33.69 3.66 44.57
C GLU A 280 33.09 3.69 45.98
N GLY A 281 32.13 2.80 46.26
CA GLY A 281 31.54 2.59 47.58
C GLY A 281 32.43 1.88 48.60
N GLY A 282 33.65 1.49 48.21
CA GLY A 282 34.61 0.79 49.08
C GLY A 282 34.27 -0.68 49.32
N PHE A 283 33.42 -1.30 48.50
CA PHE A 283 33.14 -2.73 48.58
C PHE A 283 34.32 -3.53 47.99
N THR A 284 34.88 -4.46 48.77
CA THR A 284 36.04 -5.27 48.37
C THR A 284 35.67 -6.53 47.59
N GLY A 285 34.38 -6.83 47.47
CA GLY A 285 33.87 -8.10 46.96
C GLY A 285 33.93 -9.22 48.01
N ASP A 286 33.56 -10.44 47.59
CA ASP A 286 33.62 -11.64 48.43
C ASP A 286 34.93 -12.40 48.13
N LYS A 287 35.34 -13.30 49.00
CA LYS A 287 36.58 -14.08 48.88
C LYS A 287 36.72 -14.93 47.60
N TRP A 288 35.62 -15.13 46.88
CA TRP A 288 35.58 -15.89 45.63
C TRP A 288 35.63 -15.01 44.37
N ALA A 289 35.38 -13.71 44.54
CA ALA A 289 35.41 -12.73 43.46
C ALA A 289 35.65 -11.35 44.09
N THR A 290 36.92 -10.92 44.08
CA THR A 290 37.29 -9.57 44.49
C THR A 290 36.61 -8.55 43.59
N GLN A 291 36.47 -7.31 44.06
CA GLN A 291 35.84 -6.26 43.27
C GLN A 291 36.56 -6.02 41.93
N GLU A 292 37.89 -6.12 41.94
CA GLU A 292 38.74 -6.05 40.75
C GLU A 292 38.41 -7.17 39.75
N GLN A 293 38.27 -8.42 40.22
CA GLN A 293 37.88 -9.54 39.35
C GLN A 293 36.45 -9.42 38.80
N ARG A 294 35.54 -8.79 39.55
CA ARG A 294 34.18 -8.50 39.07
C ARG A 294 34.21 -7.45 37.97
N TYR A 295 35.01 -6.39 38.15
CA TYR A 295 35.21 -5.35 37.14
C TYR A 295 35.85 -5.93 35.86
N GLU A 296 36.97 -6.66 35.98
CA GLU A 296 37.65 -7.29 34.84
C GLU A 296 36.73 -8.24 34.07
N ARG A 297 35.88 -9.00 34.77
CA ARG A 297 34.90 -9.89 34.13
C ARG A 297 33.85 -9.12 33.36
N ALA A 298 33.29 -8.07 33.96
CA ALA A 298 32.28 -7.24 33.33
C ALA A 298 32.83 -6.51 32.10
N GLU A 299 34.05 -5.98 32.21
CA GLU A 299 34.79 -5.36 31.12
C GLU A 299 35.03 -6.35 29.98
N LYS A 300 35.54 -7.55 30.29
CA LYS A 300 35.76 -8.59 29.29
C LYS A 300 34.49 -9.02 28.57
N GLU A 301 33.38 -9.14 29.30
CA GLU A 301 32.08 -9.49 28.72
C GLU A 301 31.57 -8.39 27.78
N LEU A 302 31.68 -7.12 28.20
CA LEU A 302 31.30 -5.98 27.39
C LEU A 302 32.09 -5.93 26.07
N PHE A 303 33.42 -6.09 26.12
CA PHE A 303 34.26 -6.12 24.92
C PHE A 303 33.95 -7.31 24.01
N ALA A 304 33.71 -8.50 24.57
CA ALA A 304 33.34 -9.67 23.77
C ALA A 304 32.03 -9.47 22.98
N ARG A 305 31.07 -8.72 23.55
CA ARG A 305 29.81 -8.37 22.88
C ARG A 305 29.99 -7.31 21.79
N MET A 306 30.92 -6.36 21.97
CA MET A 306 31.27 -5.40 20.92
C MET A 306 31.87 -6.07 19.68
N GLU A 307 32.79 -7.02 19.89
CA GLU A 307 33.40 -7.78 18.78
C GLU A 307 32.40 -8.65 18.00
N GLY A 308 31.35 -9.13 18.67
CA GLY A 308 30.27 -9.90 18.03
C GLY A 308 29.53 -9.11 16.96
N ILE A 309 29.15 -7.87 17.27
CA ILE A 309 28.49 -6.96 16.33
C ILE A 309 29.45 -6.49 15.23
N GLY A 310 30.74 -6.27 15.56
CA GLY A 310 31.77 -5.99 14.56
C GLY A 310 31.88 -7.09 13.51
N ARG A 311 31.89 -8.37 13.93
CA ARG A 311 31.86 -9.52 13.02
C ARG A 311 30.56 -9.67 12.26
N GLU A 312 29.41 -9.34 12.85
CA GLU A 312 28.10 -9.43 12.19
C GLU A 312 27.88 -8.31 11.15
N ILE A 313 28.43 -7.12 11.40
CA ILE A 313 28.50 -6.03 10.42
C ILE A 313 29.49 -6.39 9.30
N GLU A 314 30.66 -6.93 9.65
CA GLU A 314 31.63 -7.42 8.68
C GLU A 314 31.03 -8.55 7.82
N GLU A 315 30.29 -9.48 8.40
CA GLU A 315 29.61 -10.58 7.70
C GLU A 315 28.40 -10.09 6.88
N ARG A 316 27.71 -9.00 7.26
CA ARG A 316 26.72 -8.34 6.40
C ARG A 316 27.35 -7.58 5.23
N VAL A 317 28.52 -6.97 5.43
CA VAL A 317 29.23 -6.18 4.42
C VAL A 317 30.06 -7.07 3.47
N THR A 318 30.53 -8.23 3.96
CA THR A 318 31.39 -9.17 3.21
C THR A 318 30.71 -10.49 2.86
N GLY A 319 29.61 -10.84 3.53
CA GLY A 319 28.87 -12.09 3.34
C GLY A 319 27.72 -11.96 2.33
N ASN A 320 28.01 -12.44 1.12
CA ASN A 320 27.05 -13.02 0.17
C ASN A 320 26.13 -12.10 -0.66
N ASP A 321 26.67 -11.01 -1.23
CA ASP A 321 26.07 -10.31 -2.38
C ASP A 321 26.71 -10.67 -3.74
N SER A 322 27.70 -11.56 -3.73
CA SER A 322 28.46 -11.93 -4.94
C SER A 322 27.61 -12.64 -6.02
N GLY A 323 26.54 -13.34 -5.63
CA GLY A 323 25.62 -14.00 -6.57
C GLY A 323 24.66 -13.01 -7.25
N ARG A 324 24.12 -12.06 -6.49
CA ARG A 324 23.12 -11.10 -6.99
C ARG A 324 23.73 -10.07 -7.94
N LEU A 325 24.94 -9.60 -7.66
CA LEU A 325 25.67 -8.66 -8.52
C LEU A 325 26.19 -9.33 -9.80
N LYS A 326 26.56 -10.61 -9.76
CA LYS A 326 26.95 -11.36 -10.97
C LYS A 326 25.78 -11.57 -11.92
N ASP A 327 24.61 -11.94 -11.41
CA ASP A 327 23.41 -12.17 -12.24
C ASP A 327 22.84 -10.87 -12.82
N GLN A 328 22.90 -9.77 -12.06
CA GLN A 328 22.51 -8.45 -12.56
C GLN A 328 23.53 -7.89 -13.56
N GLY A 329 24.83 -8.07 -13.31
CA GLY A 329 25.90 -7.70 -14.23
C GLY A 329 25.83 -8.44 -15.56
N LEU A 330 25.62 -9.76 -15.52
CA LEU A 330 25.47 -10.58 -16.73
C LEU A 330 24.20 -10.22 -17.52
N LYS A 331 23.07 -9.95 -16.87
CA LYS A 331 21.84 -9.51 -17.54
C LYS A 331 22.00 -8.10 -18.15
N ALA A 332 22.62 -7.16 -17.45
CA ALA A 332 22.87 -5.82 -17.95
C ALA A 332 23.86 -5.82 -19.13
N GLU A 333 24.97 -6.57 -19.04
CA GLU A 333 25.94 -6.69 -20.15
C GLU A 333 25.31 -7.34 -21.39
N THR A 334 24.53 -8.42 -21.22
CA THR A 334 23.91 -9.14 -22.36
C THR A 334 22.88 -8.26 -23.08
N THR A 335 22.10 -7.47 -22.35
CA THR A 335 21.12 -6.53 -22.94
C THR A 335 21.84 -5.38 -23.65
N SER A 336 22.89 -4.83 -23.04
CA SER A 336 23.67 -3.71 -23.61
C SER A 336 24.43 -4.06 -24.89
N ALA A 337 24.83 -5.32 -25.06
CA ALA A 337 25.52 -5.82 -26.26
C ALA A 337 24.55 -6.06 -27.43
N ALA A 338 23.30 -6.46 -27.16
CA ALA A 338 22.26 -6.65 -28.18
C ALA A 338 21.71 -5.31 -28.71
N ASP A 339 21.67 -4.28 -27.86
CA ASP A 339 21.11 -2.96 -28.19
C ASP A 339 22.16 -1.99 -28.77
N TYR A 340 23.43 -2.39 -28.88
CA TYR A 340 24.49 -1.53 -29.41
C TYR A 340 24.41 -1.46 -30.93
N GLY A 341 24.03 -0.29 -31.46
CA GLY A 341 23.81 -0.07 -32.89
C GLY A 341 22.39 -0.36 -33.39
N SER A 342 21.42 -0.65 -32.50
CA SER A 342 20.01 -0.84 -32.89
C SER A 342 19.37 0.46 -33.41
N ALA A 343 18.37 0.33 -34.28
CA ALA A 343 17.67 1.47 -34.88
C ALA A 343 16.94 2.34 -33.83
N GLU A 344 16.48 1.73 -32.74
CA GLU A 344 15.83 2.43 -31.63
C GLU A 344 16.79 3.36 -30.88
N ARG A 345 18.04 2.94 -30.65
CA ARG A 345 19.05 3.79 -30.02
C ARG A 345 19.43 4.97 -30.91
N GLN A 346 19.53 4.75 -32.22
CA GLN A 346 19.82 5.79 -33.21
C GLN A 346 18.69 6.82 -33.29
N ASN A 347 17.43 6.38 -33.20
CA ASN A 347 16.28 7.28 -33.16
C ASN A 347 16.26 8.10 -31.86
N ALA A 348 16.58 7.49 -30.71
CA ALA A 348 16.69 8.19 -29.44
C ALA A 348 17.83 9.22 -29.44
N PHE A 349 18.98 8.90 -30.06
CA PHE A 349 20.08 9.85 -30.23
C PHE A 349 19.69 11.02 -31.14
N ALA A 350 19.06 10.75 -32.28
CA ALA A 350 18.54 11.78 -33.17
C ALA A 350 17.54 12.72 -32.45
N ALA A 351 16.63 12.17 -31.66
CA ALA A 351 15.68 12.94 -30.84
C ALA A 351 16.39 13.80 -29.78
N SER A 352 17.45 13.26 -29.14
CA SER A 352 18.25 14.02 -28.18
C SER A 352 18.95 15.23 -28.83
N LEU A 353 19.42 15.09 -30.07
CA LEU A 353 20.07 16.17 -30.82
C LEU A 353 19.08 17.23 -31.31
N ALA A 354 17.87 16.84 -31.71
CA ALA A 354 16.79 17.77 -32.05
C ALA A 354 16.40 18.67 -30.87
N THR A 355 16.43 18.11 -29.65
CA THR A 355 16.10 18.84 -28.41
C THR A 355 17.16 19.89 -28.05
N THR A 356 18.39 19.74 -28.53
CA THR A 356 19.49 20.70 -28.31
C THR A 356 19.51 21.89 -29.28
N GLY A 357 18.52 22.01 -30.18
CA GLY A 357 18.40 23.15 -31.11
C GLY A 357 19.36 23.13 -32.30
N ALA A 358 19.99 21.98 -32.59
CA ALA A 358 20.88 21.82 -33.74
C ALA A 358 20.11 21.88 -35.07
N LYS A 359 20.67 22.53 -36.10
CA LYS A 359 20.05 22.59 -37.43
C LYS A 359 19.95 21.19 -38.04
N GLU A 360 18.86 20.92 -38.78
CA GLU A 360 18.54 19.62 -39.41
C GLU A 360 19.74 18.96 -40.13
N SER A 361 20.55 19.73 -40.84
CA SER A 361 21.74 19.23 -41.56
C SER A 361 22.86 18.76 -40.63
N GLN A 362 23.02 19.38 -39.46
CA GLN A 362 23.98 18.95 -38.43
C GLN A 362 23.49 17.70 -37.69
N VAL A 363 22.19 17.60 -37.43
CA VAL A 363 21.59 16.39 -36.85
C VAL A 363 21.81 15.21 -37.80
N ARG A 364 21.51 15.37 -39.10
CA ARG A 364 21.75 14.32 -40.12
C ARG A 364 23.23 13.93 -40.23
N GLY A 365 24.14 14.91 -40.19
CA GLY A 365 25.59 14.63 -40.21
C GLY A 365 26.07 13.83 -38.98
N ARG A 366 25.56 14.16 -37.79
CA ARG A 366 25.94 13.49 -36.53
C ARG A 366 25.32 12.09 -36.39
N VAL A 367 24.08 11.92 -36.85
CA VAL A 367 23.43 10.59 -36.90
C VAL A 367 24.14 9.68 -37.91
N ALA A 368 24.61 10.22 -39.04
CA ALA A 368 25.40 9.44 -40.00
C ALA A 368 26.77 9.01 -39.43
N ALA A 369 27.42 9.88 -38.65
CA ALA A 369 28.67 9.57 -37.96
C ALA A 369 28.48 8.49 -36.89
N GLU A 370 27.45 8.61 -36.04
CA GLU A 370 27.11 7.59 -35.03
C GLU A 370 26.84 6.22 -35.68
N ARG A 371 26.14 6.21 -36.81
CA ARG A 371 25.87 4.98 -37.57
C ARG A 371 27.14 4.33 -38.13
N SER A 372 28.17 5.13 -38.45
CA SER A 372 29.48 4.61 -38.87
C SER A 372 30.33 4.06 -37.72
N GLU A 373 30.03 4.47 -36.48
CA GLU A 373 30.68 4.01 -35.24
C GLU A 373 29.87 2.94 -34.48
N ALA A 374 28.81 2.40 -35.07
CA ALA A 374 27.87 1.44 -34.46
C ALA A 374 28.47 0.06 -34.12
N THR A 375 29.78 -0.06 -34.02
CA THR A 375 30.49 -1.30 -33.66
C THR A 375 30.83 -1.28 -32.16
N HIS A 376 30.30 -2.22 -31.40
CA HIS A 376 30.57 -2.34 -29.96
C HIS A 376 32.08 -2.50 -29.71
N PRO A 377 32.69 -1.83 -28.70
CA PRO A 377 34.14 -1.85 -28.47
C PRO A 377 34.76 -3.25 -28.32
N ARG A 378 33.98 -4.28 -27.96
CA ARG A 378 34.42 -5.70 -27.98
C ARG A 378 34.72 -6.25 -29.38
N ALA A 379 34.09 -5.75 -30.45
CA ALA A 379 34.35 -6.22 -31.82
C ALA A 379 35.71 -5.75 -32.36
N GLY A 380 36.32 -4.71 -31.75
CA GLY A 380 37.71 -4.31 -32.02
C GLY A 380 38.77 -5.24 -31.42
N LEU A 381 38.38 -6.17 -30.52
CA LEU A 381 39.28 -7.13 -29.88
C LEU A 381 39.39 -8.46 -30.64
N THR A 382 38.60 -8.66 -31.70
CA THR A 382 38.61 -9.89 -32.50
C THR A 382 39.23 -9.65 -33.88
N MET A 383 40.54 -9.35 -33.91
CA MET A 383 41.33 -9.38 -35.14
C MET A 383 42.65 -10.12 -34.88
N GLY A 384 42.88 -11.22 -35.60
CA GLY A 384 44.22 -11.79 -35.75
C GLY A 384 44.41 -13.31 -35.58
N ALA A 385 43.44 -14.16 -35.93
CA ALA A 385 43.74 -15.57 -36.17
C ALA A 385 44.54 -15.74 -37.47
N LYS A 386 45.88 -15.62 -37.41
CA LYS A 386 46.82 -16.23 -38.37
C LYS A 386 48.28 -16.19 -37.86
N ALA A 387 48.74 -17.38 -37.47
CA ALA A 387 50.10 -17.92 -37.57
C ALA A 387 51.28 -17.22 -36.86
N ALA A 388 51.74 -17.83 -35.76
CA ALA A 388 53.16 -18.10 -35.54
C ALA A 388 53.31 -19.47 -34.84
N LYS A 389 54.09 -20.35 -35.47
CA LYS A 389 54.30 -21.76 -35.12
C LYS A 389 55.55 -21.92 -34.24
N ALA A 390 55.49 -22.92 -33.35
CA ALA A 390 56.59 -23.58 -32.62
C ALA A 390 57.07 -22.89 -31.33
N ARG A 391 57.44 -23.58 -30.23
CA ARG A 391 57.95 -24.95 -30.05
C ARG A 391 57.46 -25.58 -28.73
N LYS A 392 57.28 -26.89 -28.79
CA LYS A 392 57.05 -27.82 -27.68
C LYS A 392 58.36 -28.03 -26.90
N ALA A 393 58.33 -28.04 -25.58
CA ALA A 393 59.34 -28.73 -24.77
C ALA A 393 58.71 -29.26 -23.46
N HIS A 394 59.05 -30.51 -23.19
CA HIS A 394 58.49 -31.38 -22.18
C HIS A 394 59.12 -31.20 -20.80
N THR A 395 58.35 -31.59 -19.80
CA THR A 395 58.73 -32.13 -18.48
C THR A 395 60.06 -32.90 -18.47
N GLY A 396 60.92 -32.58 -17.50
CA GLY A 396 62.13 -33.35 -17.20
C GLY A 396 62.58 -33.13 -15.75
N VAL A 397 62.33 -34.12 -14.91
CA VAL A 397 62.80 -34.27 -13.53
C VAL A 397 64.32 -34.53 -13.53
N SER A 398 65.06 -33.94 -12.58
CA SER A 398 65.93 -34.65 -11.61
C SER A 398 67.17 -33.87 -11.13
N ARG A 399 67.38 -34.00 -9.80
CA ARG A 399 68.64 -34.28 -9.08
C ARG A 399 69.86 -33.36 -9.23
N GLY A 400 70.40 -33.02 -8.06
CA GLY A 400 71.80 -33.34 -7.77
C GLY A 400 72.61 -32.20 -7.18
N ALA A 401 73.00 -32.38 -5.92
CA ALA A 401 73.80 -31.46 -5.11
C ALA A 401 75.31 -31.67 -5.29
N GLU A 402 76.07 -30.75 -4.66
CA GLU A 402 77.52 -30.78 -4.33
C GLU A 402 78.48 -30.41 -5.47
N ARG A 403 79.59 -29.69 -5.28
CA ARG A 403 80.49 -29.46 -4.12
C ARG A 403 81.43 -28.28 -4.54
N SER A 404 81.67 -27.26 -3.71
CA SER A 404 82.84 -27.11 -2.80
C SER A 404 84.03 -26.26 -3.29
N LYS A 405 84.42 -25.34 -2.38
CA LYS A 405 85.80 -24.93 -1.96
C LYS A 405 86.56 -23.84 -2.72
N ASN A 406 86.81 -22.72 -2.01
CA ASN A 406 88.09 -22.25 -1.43
C ASN A 406 87.92 -20.75 -1.10
N GLY A 407 88.46 -20.15 -0.05
CA GLY A 407 89.58 -20.47 0.84
C GLY A 407 89.61 -19.49 2.04
N PRO A 408 90.68 -19.47 2.85
CA PRO A 408 90.53 -19.42 4.31
C PRO A 408 91.18 -18.22 5.03
N SER A 409 90.85 -18.14 6.33
CA SER A 409 91.64 -17.61 7.46
C SER A 409 91.83 -16.08 7.49
N LYS A 410 91.57 -15.37 8.60
CA LYS A 410 91.81 -15.68 10.02
C LYS A 410 90.93 -14.79 10.89
#